data_AF-A0A0M3QE56-F1
#
_entry.id   AF-A0A0M3QE56-F1
#
_cell.length_a   1.000
_cell.length_b   1.000
_cell.length_c   1.000
_cell.angle_alpha   90.00
_cell.angle_beta   90.00
_cell.angle_gamma   90.00
#
_symmetry.space_group_name_H-M   'P 1'
#
loop_
_entity.id
_entity.type
_entity.pdbx_description
1 polymer ?
#
loop_
_entity_poly.entity_id
_entity_poly.type
_entity_poly.pdbx_seq_one_letter_code
_entity_poly.pdbx_strand_id
1 'polypeptide(L)'
;MSDPVEIESCTVDIDQWIEKAKADPEAYLERQVTEIFLAALGMTTPFAHEIFLKGGILMGVVYESPRQTGDVDLTAISAPTSETVDALKAALSEALPRAAVRLGYPDILCAVQSSRFMPSEQMFENVRRQHQWHRFEVVI
;
A
#
# COMPACT_ATOMS: atom_id res chain seq x y z
N MET A 1 32.88 18.13 1.19
CA MET A 1 31.78 17.93 2.15
C MET A 1 30.54 18.34 1.41
N SER A 2 29.60 17.43 1.18
CA SER A 2 28.35 17.74 0.50
C SER A 2 27.43 18.39 1.52
N ASP A 3 26.81 19.51 1.16
CA ASP A 3 25.82 20.18 2.01
C ASP A 3 24.68 19.20 2.34
N PRO A 4 24.10 19.27 3.55
CA PRO A 4 22.96 18.44 3.92
C PRO A 4 21.79 18.72 2.96
N VAL A 5 21.29 17.67 2.32
CA VAL A 5 20.09 17.76 1.49
C VAL A 5 18.91 18.00 2.42
N GLU A 6 18.33 19.19 2.39
CA GLU A 6 17.05 19.46 3.04
C GLU A 6 15.98 18.62 2.32
N ILE A 7 15.45 17.61 3.02
CA ILE A 7 14.32 16.82 2.52
C ILE A 7 13.05 17.61 2.85
N GLU A 8 12.44 18.20 1.83
CA GLU A 8 11.13 18.84 1.96
C GLU A 8 10.07 17.77 2.28
N SER A 9 9.40 17.91 3.43
CA SER A 9 8.35 16.99 3.87
C SER A 9 6.97 17.62 3.70
N CYS A 10 6.04 16.89 3.08
CA CYS A 10 4.64 17.29 2.98
C CYS A 10 3.80 16.52 4.02
N THR A 11 2.91 17.23 4.73
CA THR A 11 1.89 16.61 5.58
C THR A 11 0.55 16.66 4.83
N VAL A 12 -0.13 15.51 4.78
CA VAL A 12 -1.42 15.36 4.09
C VAL A 12 -2.51 15.00 5.08
N ASP A 13 -3.72 15.52 4.84
CA ASP A 13 -4.92 15.20 5.61
C ASP A 13 -5.73 14.14 4.83
N ILE A 14 -5.62 12.89 5.28
CA ILE A 14 -6.29 11.74 4.65
C ILE A 14 -7.81 11.82 4.86
N ASP A 15 -8.29 12.31 6.02
CA ASP A 15 -9.71 12.46 6.31
C ASP A 15 -10.37 13.43 5.31
N GLN A 16 -9.70 14.56 5.04
CA GLN A 16 -10.18 15.52 4.04
C GLN A 16 -10.23 14.89 2.65
N TRP A 17 -9.22 14.08 2.28
CA TRP A 17 -9.22 13.37 1.02
C TRP A 17 -10.38 12.37 0.93
N ILE A 18 -10.68 11.61 1.99
CA ILE A 18 -11.82 10.69 2.05
C ILE A 18 -13.14 11.45 1.89
N GLU A 19 -13.38 12.50 2.68
CA GLU A 19 -14.64 13.25 2.67
C GLU A 19 -14.95 13.91 1.32
N LYS A 20 -13.94 14.25 0.52
CA LYS A 20 -14.14 14.74 -0.86
C LYS A 20 -14.86 13.73 -1.77
N ALA A 21 -14.82 12.44 -1.47
CA ALA A 21 -15.50 11.39 -2.23
C ALA A 21 -16.92 11.08 -1.74
N LYS A 22 -17.42 11.71 -0.68
CA LYS A 22 -18.69 11.33 -0.02
C LYS A 22 -19.93 11.28 -0.93
N ALA A 23 -19.93 12.03 -2.04
CA ALA A 23 -21.02 12.00 -3.02
C ALA A 23 -21.03 10.74 -3.89
N ASP A 24 -19.92 9.99 -3.93
CA ASP A 24 -19.72 8.74 -4.64
C ASP A 24 -19.44 7.62 -3.62
N PRO A 25 -20.44 6.80 -3.27
CA PRO A 25 -20.29 5.77 -2.23
C PRO A 25 -19.19 4.74 -2.51
N GLU A 26 -18.93 4.43 -3.78
CA GLU A 26 -17.90 3.46 -4.17
C GLU A 26 -16.52 4.06 -3.92
N ALA A 27 -16.26 5.26 -4.46
CA ALA A 27 -15.01 5.96 -4.24
C ALA A 27 -14.79 6.31 -2.75
N TYR A 28 -15.86 6.63 -2.01
CA TYR A 28 -15.78 6.89 -0.57
C TYR A 28 -15.31 5.65 0.19
N LEU A 29 -15.90 4.49 -0.09
CA LEU A 29 -15.49 3.21 0.51
C LEU A 29 -14.05 2.84 0.13
N GLU A 30 -13.66 2.99 -1.14
CA GLU A 30 -12.28 2.73 -1.60
C GLU A 30 -11.25 3.55 -0.83
N ARG A 31 -11.53 4.84 -0.57
CA ARG A 31 -10.63 5.72 0.19
C ARG A 31 -10.57 5.32 1.68
N GLN A 32 -11.68 4.92 2.29
CA GLN A 32 -11.70 4.38 3.65
C GLN A 32 -10.88 3.09 3.77
N VAL A 33 -11.04 2.17 2.82
CA VAL A 33 -10.25 0.92 2.76
C VAL A 33 -8.77 1.23 2.56
N THR A 34 -8.43 2.22 1.73
CA THR A 34 -7.05 2.69 1.55
C THR A 34 -6.45 3.18 2.86
N GLU A 35 -7.19 3.99 3.63
CA GLU A 35 -6.71 4.45 4.94
C GLU A 35 -6.51 3.29 5.92
N ILE A 36 -7.47 2.35 6.00
CA ILE A 36 -7.34 1.14 6.83
C ILE A 36 -6.07 0.38 6.46
N PHE A 37 -5.80 0.21 5.17
CA PHE A 37 -4.60 -0.47 4.70
C PHE A 37 -3.32 0.28 5.08
N LEU A 38 -3.25 1.60 4.86
CA LEU A 38 -2.08 2.41 5.20
C LEU A 38 -1.81 2.40 6.71
N ALA A 39 -2.86 2.51 7.51
CA ALA A 39 -2.76 2.41 8.96
C ALA A 39 -2.31 1.02 9.40
N ALA A 40 -2.84 -0.05 8.80
CA ALA A 40 -2.41 -1.42 9.07
C ALA A 40 -0.93 -1.63 8.72
N LEU A 41 -0.48 -1.15 7.55
CA LEU A 41 0.92 -1.19 7.16
C LEU A 41 1.82 -0.41 8.14
N GLY A 42 1.37 0.75 8.61
CA GLY A 42 2.06 1.52 9.65
C GLY A 42 2.18 0.78 10.99
N MET A 43 1.35 -0.22 11.25
CA MET A 43 1.39 -1.06 12.45
C MET A 43 2.25 -2.33 12.29
N THR A 44 2.69 -2.68 11.08
CA THR A 44 3.40 -3.94 10.81
C THR A 44 4.92 -3.71 10.78
N THR A 45 5.59 -3.84 11.92
CA THR A 45 7.07 -3.82 11.98
C THR A 45 7.65 -5.16 11.51
N PRO A 46 8.78 -5.19 10.76
CA PRO A 46 9.60 -4.04 10.33
C PRO A 46 9.08 -3.35 9.05
N PHE A 47 8.08 -3.90 8.37
CA PHE A 47 7.60 -3.45 7.05
C PHE A 47 7.21 -1.98 6.97
N ALA A 48 6.68 -1.39 8.05
CA ALA A 48 6.38 0.04 8.16
C ALA A 48 7.58 0.97 7.85
N HIS A 49 8.82 0.47 7.97
CA HIS A 49 10.05 1.22 7.67
C HIS A 49 10.72 0.80 6.37
N GLU A 50 10.21 -0.24 5.71
CA GLU A 50 10.78 -0.79 4.48
C GLU A 50 9.91 -0.53 3.25
N ILE A 51 8.62 -0.28 3.44
CA ILE A 51 7.62 -0.17 2.37
C ILE A 51 7.08 1.26 2.29
N PHE A 52 7.05 1.81 1.08
CA PHE A 52 6.72 3.20 0.79
C PHE A 52 5.63 3.31 -0.27
N LEU A 53 4.70 4.24 -0.06
CA LEU A 53 3.62 4.55 -0.99
C LEU A 53 4.14 5.21 -2.28
N LYS A 54 3.60 4.80 -3.42
CA LYS A 54 3.85 5.42 -4.72
C LYS A 54 2.59 5.39 -5.59
N GLY A 55 2.74 5.74 -6.87
CA GLY A 55 1.70 5.52 -7.87
C GLY A 55 0.46 6.39 -7.68
N GLY A 56 -0.69 5.89 -8.11
CA GLY A 56 -1.91 6.71 -8.23
C GLY A 56 -2.47 7.20 -6.90
N ILE A 57 -2.41 6.39 -5.83
CA ILE A 57 -2.86 6.82 -4.50
C ILE A 57 -1.99 7.96 -3.97
N LEU A 58 -0.65 7.89 -4.11
CA LEU A 58 0.23 9.01 -3.76
C LEU A 58 -0.17 10.28 -4.52
N MET A 59 -0.45 10.15 -5.83
CA MET A 59 -0.88 11.29 -6.66
C MET A 59 -2.24 11.85 -6.24
N GLY A 60 -3.17 11.01 -5.81
CA GLY A 60 -4.49 11.43 -5.32
C GLY A 60 -4.42 12.13 -3.97
N VAL A 61 -3.63 11.59 -3.03
CA VAL A 61 -3.54 12.10 -1.66
C VAL A 61 -2.67 13.36 -1.58
N VAL A 62 -1.47 13.35 -2.19
CA VAL A 62 -0.49 14.46 -2.05
C VAL A 62 -0.74 15.58 -3.06
N TYR A 63 -1.07 15.22 -4.30
CA TYR A 63 -1.14 16.16 -5.42
C TYR A 63 -2.57 16.44 -5.89
N GLU A 64 -3.58 15.97 -5.16
CA GLU A 64 -5.01 16.13 -5.46
C GLU A 64 -5.39 15.76 -6.90
N SER A 65 -4.72 14.74 -7.46
CA SER A 65 -5.00 14.27 -8.81
C SER A 65 -6.47 13.83 -8.93
N PRO A 66 -7.19 14.24 -9.99
CA PRO A 66 -8.59 13.83 -10.18
C PRO A 66 -8.72 12.36 -10.58
N ARG A 67 -7.61 11.72 -10.97
CA ARG A 67 -7.57 10.32 -11.39
C ARG A 67 -7.89 9.41 -10.19
N GLN A 68 -8.96 8.64 -10.28
CA GLN A 68 -9.28 7.59 -9.32
C GLN A 68 -8.50 6.31 -9.65
N THR A 69 -8.04 5.63 -8.61
CA THR A 69 -7.50 4.26 -8.69
C THR A 69 -7.84 3.56 -7.38
N GLY A 70 -8.30 2.32 -7.46
CA GLY A 70 -8.45 1.45 -6.29
C GLY A 70 -7.15 0.71 -5.93
N ASP A 71 -6.13 0.78 -6.79
CA ASP A 71 -4.87 0.06 -6.60
C ASP A 71 -3.93 0.86 -5.69
N VAL A 72 -3.44 0.23 -4.62
CA VAL A 72 -2.38 0.79 -3.77
C VAL A 72 -1.02 0.31 -4.24
N ASP A 73 -0.26 1.18 -4.90
CA ASP A 73 1.09 0.87 -5.35
C ASP A 73 2.14 1.16 -4.27
N LEU A 74 2.97 0.17 -3.98
CA LEU A 74 4.03 0.25 -2.98
C LEU A 74 5.41 -0.08 -3.59
N THR A 75 6.47 0.44 -2.97
CA THR A 75 7.85 0.06 -3.24
C THR A 75 8.55 -0.31 -1.94
N ALA A 76 9.49 -1.26 -1.99
CA ALA A 76 10.27 -1.68 -0.83
C ALA A 76 11.76 -1.32 -1.00
N ILE A 77 12.47 -1.07 0.10
CA ILE A 77 13.94 -0.88 0.10
C ILE A 77 14.63 -2.20 -0.28
N SER A 78 14.24 -3.27 0.41
CA SER A 78 14.77 -4.61 0.16
C SER A 78 14.03 -5.28 -0.99
N ALA A 79 14.75 -6.07 -1.78
CA ALA A 79 14.11 -6.92 -2.78
C ALA A 79 13.20 -7.93 -2.05
N PRO A 80 11.92 -8.05 -2.45
CA PRO A 80 11.03 -9.00 -1.82
C PRO A 80 11.49 -10.43 -2.14
N THR A 81 11.43 -11.30 -1.13
CA THR A 81 11.53 -12.75 -1.25
C THR A 81 10.17 -13.40 -0.94
N SER A 82 10.00 -14.68 -1.30
CA SER A 82 8.82 -15.47 -0.91
C SER A 82 8.53 -15.40 0.59
N GLU A 83 9.57 -15.52 1.42
CA GLU A 83 9.43 -15.52 2.88
C GLU A 83 8.99 -14.16 3.40
N THR A 84 9.57 -13.07 2.87
CA THR A 84 9.18 -11.71 3.26
C THR A 84 7.73 -11.39 2.86
N VAL A 85 7.27 -11.94 1.73
CA VAL A 85 5.90 -11.81 1.25
C VAL A 85 4.92 -12.53 2.16
N ASP A 86 5.22 -13.77 2.54
CA ASP A 86 4.37 -14.53 3.47
C ASP A 86 4.33 -13.89 4.86
N ALA A 87 5.47 -13.37 5.33
CA ALA A 87 5.55 -12.62 6.58
C ALA A 87 4.73 -11.32 6.54
N LEU A 88 4.80 -10.57 5.44
CA LEU A 88 4.00 -9.36 5.25
C LEU A 88 2.51 -9.68 5.21
N LYS A 89 2.11 -10.74 4.50
CA LYS A 89 0.73 -11.21 4.46
C LYS A 89 0.22 -11.55 5.87
N ALA A 90 0.97 -12.31 6.64
CA ALA A 90 0.59 -12.68 8.00
C ALA A 90 0.43 -11.43 8.89
N ALA A 91 1.41 -10.52 8.83
CA ALA A 91 1.39 -9.28 9.59
C ALA A 91 0.19 -8.38 9.22
N LEU A 92 -0.11 -8.23 7.93
CA LEU A 92 -1.27 -7.47 7.46
C LEU A 92 -2.59 -8.13 7.87
N SER A 93 -2.70 -9.45 7.76
CA SER A 93 -3.90 -10.19 8.15
C SER A 93 -4.26 -9.97 9.62
N GLU A 94 -3.25 -9.83 10.49
CA GLU A 94 -3.46 -9.49 11.89
C GLU A 94 -3.75 -8.00 12.12
N ALA A 95 -3.13 -7.11 11.33
CA ALA A 95 -3.21 -5.67 11.54
C ALA A 95 -4.49 -5.03 11.00
N LEU A 96 -5.01 -5.50 9.86
CA LEU A 96 -6.20 -4.95 9.19
C LEU A 96 -7.43 -4.79 10.12
N PRO A 97 -7.89 -5.82 10.86
CA PRO A 97 -9.03 -5.65 11.75
C PRO A 97 -8.75 -4.67 12.90
N ARG A 98 -7.50 -4.61 13.39
CA ARG A 98 -7.12 -3.64 14.44
C ARG A 98 -7.10 -2.21 13.90
N ALA A 99 -6.65 -2.02 12.68
CA ALA A 99 -6.62 -0.72 12.02
C ALA A 99 -8.04 -0.19 11.79
N ALA A 100 -8.94 -1.01 11.27
CA ALA A 100 -10.35 -0.65 11.05
C ALA A 100 -11.02 -0.18 12.36
N VAL A 101 -10.86 -0.94 13.46
CA VAL A 101 -11.41 -0.56 14.76
C VAL A 101 -10.79 0.74 15.28
N ARG A 102 -9.46 0.90 15.16
CA ARG A 102 -8.75 2.09 15.66
C ARG A 102 -9.16 3.37 14.92
N LEU A 103 -9.44 3.28 13.63
CA LEU A 103 -9.87 4.40 12.79
C LEU A 103 -11.37 4.72 12.93
N GLY A 104 -12.13 3.90 13.65
CA GLY A 104 -13.58 4.11 13.82
C GLY A 104 -14.42 3.54 12.67
N TYR A 105 -13.90 2.54 11.95
CA TYR A 105 -14.60 1.79 10.90
C TYR A 105 -14.91 0.35 11.33
N PRO A 106 -15.64 0.12 12.45
CA PRO A 106 -15.87 -1.23 12.97
C PRO A 106 -16.70 -2.12 12.01
N ASP A 107 -17.45 -1.49 11.10
CA ASP A 107 -18.32 -2.17 10.14
C ASP A 107 -17.62 -2.48 8.80
N ILE A 108 -16.36 -2.03 8.61
CA ILE A 108 -15.56 -2.33 7.42
C ILE A 108 -14.60 -3.48 7.74
N LEU A 109 -14.85 -4.64 7.13
CA LEU A 109 -13.98 -5.80 7.24
C LEU A 109 -12.98 -5.85 6.09
N CYS A 110 -11.71 -5.60 6.38
CA CYS A 110 -10.61 -5.80 5.44
C CYS A 110 -9.87 -7.10 5.77
N ALA A 111 -9.60 -7.93 4.77
CA ALA A 111 -8.88 -9.18 4.93
C ALA A 111 -8.03 -9.48 3.69
N VAL A 112 -6.82 -10.03 3.86
CA VAL A 112 -6.02 -10.42 2.70
C VAL A 112 -6.66 -11.59 1.97
N GLN A 113 -7.15 -11.36 0.75
CA GLN A 113 -7.78 -12.38 -0.10
C GLN A 113 -6.75 -13.24 -0.82
N SER A 114 -5.73 -12.60 -1.39
CA SER A 114 -4.68 -13.29 -2.13
C SER A 114 -3.36 -12.53 -2.11
N SER A 115 -2.29 -13.28 -2.36
CA SER A 115 -0.91 -12.80 -2.36
C SER A 115 -0.16 -13.47 -3.51
N ARG A 116 0.50 -12.70 -4.38
CA ARG A 116 1.30 -13.25 -5.49
C ARG A 116 2.68 -12.62 -5.54
N PHE A 117 3.70 -13.48 -5.57
CA PHE A 117 5.09 -13.07 -5.85
C PHE A 117 5.35 -13.18 -7.35
N MET A 118 5.84 -12.10 -7.96
CA MET A 118 6.10 -12.02 -9.40
C MET A 118 7.53 -11.52 -9.69
N PRO A 119 8.16 -12.01 -10.77
CA PRO A 119 7.65 -13.02 -11.72
C PRO A 119 7.64 -14.43 -11.09
N SER A 120 6.65 -15.26 -11.45
CA SER A 120 6.59 -16.66 -11.00
C SER A 120 7.67 -17.50 -11.70
N GLU A 121 8.15 -18.57 -11.05
CA GLU A 121 9.17 -19.49 -11.63
C GLU A 121 8.78 -20.00 -13.03
N GLN A 122 7.49 -20.19 -13.30
CA GLN A 122 6.97 -20.62 -14.60
C GLN A 122 7.14 -19.56 -15.72
N MET A 123 7.28 -18.29 -15.38
CA MET A 123 7.54 -17.21 -16.34
C MET A 123 9.01 -17.13 -16.77
N PHE A 124 9.93 -17.83 -16.09
CA PHE A 124 11.37 -17.77 -16.37
C PHE A 124 11.80 -18.59 -17.59
N GLU A 125 10.98 -19.52 -18.08
CA GLU A 125 11.37 -20.36 -19.23
C GLU A 125 11.40 -19.57 -20.57
N ASN A 126 10.93 -18.31 -20.59
CA ASN A 126 10.85 -17.50 -21.81
C ASN A 126 11.62 -16.16 -21.83
N VAL A 127 12.36 -15.77 -20.79
CA VAL A 127 13.01 -14.44 -20.78
C VAL A 127 14.50 -14.52 -20.45
N ARG A 128 15.32 -14.60 -21.51
CA ARG A 128 16.76 -14.32 -21.41
C ARG A 128 16.97 -12.82 -21.12
N ARG A 129 17.49 -12.53 -19.93
CA ARG A 129 18.21 -11.31 -19.50
C ARG A 129 17.58 -9.96 -19.87
N GLN A 130 17.00 -9.27 -18.88
CA GLN A 130 17.18 -7.83 -18.64
C GLN A 130 16.55 -7.44 -17.29
N HIS A 131 17.30 -6.70 -16.46
CA HIS A 131 16.90 -6.00 -15.22
C HIS A 131 15.49 -6.32 -14.69
N GLN A 132 15.41 -7.34 -13.84
CA GLN A 132 14.15 -7.94 -13.42
C GLN A 132 13.66 -7.28 -12.11
N TRP A 133 12.52 -6.60 -12.20
CA TRP A 133 11.84 -5.99 -11.06
C TRP A 133 10.90 -7.03 -10.43
N HIS A 134 11.03 -7.25 -9.12
CA HIS A 134 10.14 -8.13 -8.37
C HIS A 134 8.93 -7.32 -7.89
N ARG A 135 7.72 -7.84 -8.13
CA ARG A 135 6.45 -7.20 -7.72
C ARG A 135 5.72 -8.13 -6.76
N PHE A 136 5.14 -7.52 -5.74
CA PHE A 136 4.21 -8.16 -4.83
C PHE A 136 2.84 -7.47 -4.94
N GLU A 137 1.78 -8.26 -4.92
CA GLU A 137 0.41 -7.80 -5.01
C GLU A 137 -0.41 -8.42 -3.87
N VAL A 138 -1.09 -7.55 -3.10
CA VAL A 138 -2.05 -7.92 -2.06
C VAL A 138 -3.41 -7.45 -2.52
N VAL A 139 -4.36 -8.38 -2.56
CA VAL A 139 -5.78 -8.06 -2.75
C VAL A 139 -6.44 -8.13 -1.38
N ILE A 140 -7.17 -7.08 -1.03
CA ILE A 140 -7.88 -6.90 0.24
C ILE A 140 -9.38 -7.03 0.01
#